data_AF-A0A8S4G5Z9-F1
#
_entry.id   AF-A0A8S4G5Z9-F1
#
_cell.length_a   1.000
_cell.length_b   1.000
_cell.length_c   1.000
_cell.angle_alpha   90.00
_cell.angle_beta   90.00
_cell.angle_gamma   90.00
#
_symmetry.space_group_name_H-M   'P 1'
#
loop_
_entity.id
_entity.type
_entity.pdbx_description
1 polymer ?
#
loop_
_entity_poly.entity_id
_entity_poly.type
_entity_poly.pdbx_seq_one_letter_code
_entity_poly.pdbx_strand_id
1 'polypeptide(L)'
;MWQCVHHVHIVGSILPNNGSNLPKAALNFQSSALTFHTAALTFHTATLNFYSSALSFHKAALTFHTATLTFYSSALSFHTAALTSPLPQVVAEFPDVSPEALYDVLHDPEYRTVWDAHMLAAEDAGHINVNNDVGYYAMSCPAPLKNRDFVLQRSWLDTGDEKMILNHSVFHKDYPPRKGFVR
;
A
#
# COMPACT_ATOMS: atom_id res chain seq x y z
N MET A 1 23.04 -22.94 32.48
CA MET A 1 24.38 -23.35 32.96
C MET A 1 25.12 -22.10 33.38
N TRP A 2 25.02 -21.69 34.65
CA TRP A 2 25.97 -20.86 35.40
C TRP A 2 25.60 -21.03 36.88
N GLN A 3 26.23 -22.01 37.54
CA GLN A 3 26.20 -22.16 38.99
C GLN A 3 27.12 -21.10 39.60
N CYS A 4 26.63 -20.29 40.53
CA CYS A 4 27.49 -19.54 41.44
C CYS A 4 27.53 -20.29 42.77
N VAL A 5 28.57 -21.10 42.95
CA VAL A 5 28.85 -21.84 44.18
C VAL A 5 29.39 -20.86 45.21
N HIS A 6 28.64 -20.62 46.28
CA HIS A 6 29.18 -19.92 47.46
C HIS A 6 29.94 -20.93 48.34
N HIS A 7 31.20 -21.18 48.01
CA HIS A 7 32.14 -21.85 48.93
C HIS A 7 33.00 -20.77 49.59
N VAL A 8 32.64 -20.38 50.82
CA VAL A 8 33.50 -19.58 51.69
C VAL A 8 34.20 -20.55 52.65
N HIS A 9 35.46 -20.85 52.37
CA HIS A 9 36.33 -21.63 53.24
C HIS A 9 36.96 -20.66 54.25
N ILE A 10 36.60 -20.75 55.53
CA ILE A 10 37.23 -19.98 56.61
C ILE A 10 38.34 -20.85 57.21
N VAL A 11 39.59 -20.61 56.83
CA VAL A 11 40.78 -21.15 57.50
C VAL A 11 41.16 -20.18 58.62
N GLY A 12 41.18 -20.67 59.85
CA GLY A 12 41.48 -19.87 61.04
C GLY A 12 42.97 -19.51 61.19
N SER A 13 43.26 -18.47 61.97
CA SER A 13 44.53 -18.33 62.71
C SER A 13 44.40 -17.34 63.88
N ILE A 14 45.23 -17.57 64.90
CA ILE A 14 45.18 -17.06 66.29
C ILE A 14 45.86 -15.67 66.45
N LEU A 15 45.34 -14.88 67.42
CA LEU A 15 45.59 -13.50 67.93
C LEU A 15 47.04 -12.90 67.93
N PRO A 16 47.24 -11.55 67.88
CA PRO A 16 47.28 -10.75 69.13
C PRO A 16 46.70 -9.30 69.10
N ASN A 17 46.35 -8.87 70.31
CA ASN A 17 45.98 -7.56 70.86
C ASN A 17 46.36 -6.28 70.05
N ASN A 18 45.37 -5.57 69.48
CA ASN A 18 45.43 -4.13 69.12
C ASN A 18 44.00 -3.57 68.99
N GLY A 19 43.44 -3.13 70.12
CA GLY A 19 42.01 -2.94 70.35
C GLY A 19 41.35 -1.63 69.86
N SER A 20 41.64 -1.12 68.67
CA SER A 20 40.89 0.06 68.16
C SER A 20 40.48 0.03 66.67
N ASN A 21 41.06 -0.83 65.83
CA ASN A 21 40.77 -0.85 64.39
C ASN A 21 40.00 -2.10 63.87
N LEU A 22 39.93 -3.18 64.67
CA LEU A 22 39.21 -4.42 64.31
C LEU A 22 37.69 -4.22 64.06
N PRO A 23 36.95 -3.46 64.89
CA PRO A 23 35.52 -3.24 64.67
C PRO A 23 35.24 -2.41 63.42
N LYS A 24 36.11 -1.43 63.15
CA LYS A 24 35.98 -0.51 62.00
C LYS A 24 36.23 -1.22 60.67
N ALA A 25 37.22 -2.12 60.62
CA ALA A 25 37.48 -2.95 59.44
C ALA A 25 36.31 -3.91 59.15
N ALA A 26 35.75 -4.55 60.17
CA ALA A 26 34.59 -5.43 60.02
C ALA A 26 33.34 -4.67 59.52
N LEU A 27 33.09 -3.47 60.06
CA LEU A 27 31.99 -2.60 59.61
C LEU A 27 32.18 -2.12 58.16
N ASN A 28 33.39 -1.74 57.77
CA ASN A 28 33.70 -1.35 56.39
C ASN A 28 33.50 -2.51 55.39
N PHE A 29 33.85 -3.73 55.80
CA PHE A 29 33.63 -4.93 55.00
C PHE A 29 32.13 -5.21 54.80
N GLN A 30 31.34 -5.12 55.86
CA GLN A 30 29.88 -5.30 55.80
C GLN A 30 29.20 -4.22 54.92
N SER A 31 29.62 -2.95 55.06
CA SER A 31 29.12 -1.88 54.21
C SER A 31 29.46 -2.13 52.74
N SER A 32 30.67 -2.59 52.43
CA SER A 32 31.10 -2.88 51.06
C SER A 32 30.33 -4.06 50.46
N ALA A 33 30.10 -5.11 51.27
CA ALA A 33 29.28 -6.25 50.88
C ALA A 33 27.83 -5.83 50.57
N LEU A 34 27.25 -4.95 51.39
CA LEU A 34 25.91 -4.41 51.16
C LEU A 34 25.85 -3.58 49.86
N THR A 35 26.82 -2.69 49.63
CA THR A 35 26.90 -1.91 48.39
C THR A 35 27.03 -2.81 47.15
N PHE A 36 27.81 -3.89 47.24
CA PHE A 36 27.93 -4.87 46.16
C PHE A 36 26.60 -5.58 45.90
N HIS A 37 25.87 -5.99 46.94
CA HIS A 37 24.54 -6.58 46.79
C HIS A 37 23.52 -5.62 46.18
N THR A 38 23.52 -4.35 46.60
CA THR A 38 22.67 -3.32 45.99
C THR A 38 23.00 -3.12 44.51
N ALA A 39 24.29 -3.04 44.16
CA ALA A 39 24.72 -2.93 42.77
C ALA A 39 24.28 -4.15 41.94
N ALA A 40 24.46 -5.37 42.47
CA ALA A 40 24.00 -6.59 41.81
C ALA A 40 22.48 -6.61 41.59
N LEU A 41 21.69 -6.14 42.56
CA LEU A 41 20.23 -6.03 42.42
C LEU A 41 19.83 -5.00 41.35
N THR A 42 20.46 -3.82 41.34
CA THR A 42 20.19 -2.81 40.30
C THR A 42 20.52 -3.30 38.89
N PHE A 43 21.58 -4.10 38.74
CA PHE A 43 21.91 -4.74 37.46
C PHE A 43 20.85 -5.76 37.03
N HIS A 44 20.32 -6.57 37.95
CA HIS A 44 19.23 -7.50 37.66
C HIS A 44 17.96 -6.74 37.25
N THR A 45 17.61 -5.66 37.94
CA THR A 45 16.46 -4.81 37.57
C THR A 45 16.64 -4.20 36.18
N ALA A 46 17.82 -3.66 35.87
CA ALA A 46 18.12 -3.13 34.53
C ALA A 46 17.99 -4.20 33.44
N THR A 47 18.46 -5.41 33.72
CA THR A 47 18.36 -6.56 32.81
C THR A 47 16.90 -6.95 32.55
N LEU A 48 16.07 -7.01 33.59
CA LEU A 48 14.63 -7.28 33.45
C LEU A 48 13.91 -6.19 32.64
N ASN A 49 14.23 -4.92 32.88
CA ASN A 49 13.68 -3.80 32.11
C ASN A 49 14.07 -3.86 30.63
N PHE A 50 15.29 -4.28 30.33
CA PHE A 50 15.74 -4.51 28.96
C PHE A 50 14.91 -5.60 28.27
N TYR A 51 14.71 -6.76 28.91
CA TYR A 51 13.88 -7.83 28.35
C TYR A 51 12.41 -7.42 28.17
N SER A 52 11.86 -6.66 29.12
CA SER A 52 10.49 -6.12 29.01
C SER A 52 10.35 -5.18 27.81
N SER A 53 11.34 -4.31 27.60
CA SER A 53 11.38 -3.40 26.45
C SER A 53 11.52 -4.16 25.13
N ALA A 54 12.40 -5.16 25.06
CA ALA A 54 12.57 -6.01 23.89
C ALA A 54 11.29 -6.77 23.54
N LEU A 55 10.59 -7.34 24.53
CA LEU A 55 9.31 -8.02 24.31
C LEU A 55 8.23 -7.06 23.79
N SER A 56 8.17 -5.85 24.34
CA SER A 56 7.25 -4.81 23.88
C SER A 56 7.49 -4.41 22.43
N PHE A 57 8.77 -4.30 22.02
CA PHE A 57 9.16 -4.06 20.63
C PHE A 57 8.71 -5.21 19.71
N HIS A 58 8.95 -6.46 20.10
CA HIS A 58 8.50 -7.61 19.30
C HIS A 58 6.99 -7.67 19.14
N LYS A 59 6.23 -7.32 20.18
CA LYS A 59 4.77 -7.22 20.11
C LYS A 59 4.34 -6.15 19.10
N ALA A 60 4.95 -4.97 19.14
CA ALA A 60 4.67 -3.90 18.17
C ALA A 60 5.01 -4.33 16.73
N ALA A 61 6.15 -5.00 16.53
CA ALA A 61 6.54 -5.53 15.23
C ALA A 61 5.52 -6.55 14.71
N LEU A 62 5.05 -7.47 15.56
CA LEU A 62 4.02 -8.44 15.16
C LEU A 62 2.71 -7.75 14.77
N THR A 63 2.25 -6.76 15.56
CA THR A 63 1.06 -5.98 15.23
C THR A 63 1.18 -5.28 13.87
N PHE A 64 2.36 -4.72 13.55
CA PHE A 64 2.62 -4.11 12.25
C PHE A 64 2.52 -5.13 11.10
N HIS A 65 3.10 -6.32 11.27
CA HIS A 65 3.00 -7.39 10.26
C HIS A 65 1.55 -7.85 10.08
N THR A 66 0.79 -8.00 11.16
CA THR A 66 -0.64 -8.32 11.08
C THR A 66 -1.41 -7.27 10.29
N ALA A 67 -1.21 -5.98 10.59
CA ALA A 67 -1.86 -4.89 9.87
C ALA A 67 -1.51 -4.89 8.37
N THR A 68 -0.25 -5.19 8.04
CA THR A 68 0.24 -5.31 6.67
C THR A 68 -0.44 -6.46 5.93
N LEU A 69 -0.57 -7.63 6.56
CA LEU A 69 -1.28 -8.78 5.98
C LEU A 69 -2.77 -8.48 5.77
N THR A 70 -3.43 -7.83 6.72
CA THR A 70 -4.82 -7.38 6.57
C THR A 70 -4.97 -6.43 5.39
N PHE A 71 -4.05 -5.47 5.23
CA PHE A 71 -4.05 -4.56 4.09
C PHE A 71 -3.98 -5.30 2.75
N TYR A 72 -3.03 -6.24 2.61
CA TYR A 72 -2.90 -7.03 1.38
C TYR A 72 -4.13 -7.92 1.12
N SER A 73 -4.70 -8.51 2.17
CA SER A 73 -5.94 -9.28 2.05
C SER A 73 -7.09 -8.41 1.53
N SER A 74 -7.28 -7.21 2.08
CA SER A 74 -8.31 -6.27 1.61
C SER A 74 -8.07 -5.82 0.17
N ALA A 75 -6.81 -5.52 -0.19
CA ALA A 75 -6.44 -5.15 -1.55
C ALA A 75 -6.74 -6.29 -2.55
N LEU A 76 -6.43 -7.53 -2.18
CA LEU A 76 -6.73 -8.70 -3.01
C LEU A 76 -8.24 -8.88 -3.17
N SER A 77 -9.02 -8.81 -2.08
CA SER A 77 -10.48 -8.89 -2.14
C SER A 77 -11.08 -7.81 -3.06
N PHE A 78 -10.54 -6.60 -3.02
CA PHE A 78 -10.97 -5.51 -3.91
C PHE A 78 -10.66 -5.83 -5.38
N HIS A 79 -9.45 -6.30 -5.69
CA HIS A 79 -9.08 -6.69 -7.05
C HIS A 79 -9.95 -7.84 -7.57
N THR A 80 -10.20 -8.86 -6.74
CA THR A 80 -11.12 -9.94 -7.09
C THR A 80 -12.51 -9.40 -7.39
N ALA A 81 -13.05 -8.53 -6.53
CA ALA A 81 -14.38 -7.94 -6.74
C ALA A 81 -14.46 -7.15 -8.07
N ALA A 82 -13.42 -6.38 -8.41
CA ALA A 82 -13.35 -5.62 -9.66
C ALA A 82 -13.28 -6.52 -10.92
N LEU A 83 -12.63 -7.68 -10.82
CA LEU A 83 -12.56 -8.65 -11.93
C LEU A 83 -13.84 -9.48 -12.08
N THR A 84 -14.55 -9.74 -10.99
CA THR A 84 -15.78 -10.53 -10.99
C THR A 84 -17.05 -9.70 -11.15
N SER A 85 -16.97 -8.37 -10.99
CA SER A 85 -18.11 -7.50 -11.23
C SER A 85 -18.48 -7.53 -12.72
N PRO A 86 -19.75 -7.78 -13.08
CA PRO A 86 -20.16 -7.79 -14.47
C PRO A 86 -19.93 -6.40 -15.06
N LEU A 87 -19.24 -6.35 -16.20
CA LEU A 87 -19.16 -5.12 -16.98
C LEU A 87 -20.57 -4.71 -17.40
N PRO A 88 -20.93 -3.42 -17.29
CA PRO A 88 -22.23 -2.96 -17.75
C PRO A 88 -22.39 -3.27 -19.23
N GLN A 89 -23.39 -4.08 -19.57
CA GLN A 89 -23.77 -4.40 -20.94
C GLN A 89 -25.09 -3.70 -21.26
N VAL A 90 -25.11 -2.94 -22.35
CA VAL A 90 -26.32 -2.33 -22.89
C VAL A 90 -26.61 -2.98 -24.24
N VAL A 91 -27.83 -3.48 -24.40
CA VAL A 91 -28.33 -4.05 -25.66
C VAL A 91 -29.49 -3.20 -26.12
N ALA A 92 -29.47 -2.79 -27.38
CA ALA A 92 -30.52 -2.02 -28.03
C ALA A 92 -30.80 -2.63 -29.41
N GLU A 93 -32.07 -2.67 -29.80
CA GLU A 93 -32.51 -3.17 -31.10
C GLU A 93 -32.97 -1.99 -31.96
N PHE A 94 -32.48 -1.95 -33.21
CA PHE A 94 -32.82 -0.93 -34.19
C PHE A 94 -33.41 -1.61 -35.45
N PRO A 95 -34.72 -1.85 -35.51
CA PRO A 95 -35.35 -2.66 -36.56
C PRO A 95 -35.33 -1.99 -37.95
N ASP A 96 -35.11 -0.69 -38.00
CA ASP A 96 -35.15 0.17 -39.17
C ASP A 96 -33.78 0.76 -39.55
N VAL A 97 -32.71 0.37 -38.85
CA VAL A 97 -31.34 0.84 -39.10
C VAL A 97 -30.48 -0.34 -39.53
N SER A 98 -29.79 -0.21 -40.67
CA SER A 98 -28.86 -1.26 -41.10
C SER A 98 -27.57 -1.25 -40.25
N PRO A 99 -26.90 -2.40 -40.10
CA PRO A 99 -25.62 -2.47 -39.38
C PRO A 99 -24.57 -1.51 -39.95
N GLU A 100 -24.53 -1.31 -41.27
CA GLU A 100 -23.62 -0.39 -41.95
C GLU A 100 -23.89 1.05 -41.55
N ALA A 101 -25.16 1.48 -41.55
CA ALA A 101 -25.52 2.84 -41.17
C ALA A 101 -25.14 3.13 -39.71
N LEU A 102 -25.37 2.18 -38.80
CA LEU A 102 -24.97 2.33 -37.40
C LEU A 102 -23.44 2.37 -37.27
N TYR A 103 -22.73 1.51 -38.01
CA TYR A 103 -21.27 1.46 -37.99
C TYR A 103 -20.64 2.75 -38.52
N ASP A 104 -21.18 3.33 -39.59
CA ASP A 104 -20.75 4.60 -40.17
C ASP A 104 -20.96 5.76 -39.17
N VAL A 105 -22.13 5.83 -38.54
CA VAL A 105 -22.42 6.84 -37.49
C VAL A 105 -21.43 6.77 -36.33
N LEU A 106 -21.00 5.57 -35.92
CA LEU A 106 -20.03 5.39 -34.85
C LEU A 106 -18.58 5.73 -35.27
N HIS A 107 -18.28 5.69 -36.56
CA HIS A 107 -16.97 6.06 -37.09
C HIS A 107 -16.84 7.55 -37.41
N ASP A 108 -17.94 8.23 -37.73
CA ASP A 108 -17.95 9.62 -38.16
C ASP A 108 -17.67 10.60 -36.99
N PRO A 109 -16.46 11.20 -36.94
CA PRO A 109 -16.11 12.13 -35.87
C PRO A 109 -16.82 13.49 -36.01
N GLU A 110 -17.18 13.89 -37.23
CA GLU A 110 -17.85 15.16 -37.49
C GLU A 110 -19.31 15.05 -37.07
N TYR A 111 -20.00 13.98 -37.48
CA TYR A 111 -21.39 13.76 -37.11
C TYR A 111 -21.57 13.51 -35.61
N ARG A 112 -20.54 13.00 -34.92
CA ARG A 112 -20.55 12.87 -33.46
C ARG A 112 -20.81 14.20 -32.75
N THR A 113 -20.33 15.32 -33.30
CA THR A 113 -20.59 16.67 -32.74
C THR A 113 -22.07 17.04 -32.75
N VAL A 114 -22.89 16.38 -33.58
CA VAL A 114 -24.32 16.65 -33.73
C VAL A 114 -25.13 15.85 -32.70
N TRP A 115 -24.86 14.55 -32.55
CA TRP A 115 -25.69 13.67 -31.72
C TRP A 115 -25.17 13.47 -30.29
N ASP A 116 -23.86 13.62 -30.06
CA ASP A 116 -23.27 13.50 -28.72
C ASP A 116 -23.37 14.82 -27.97
N ALA A 117 -24.51 15.00 -27.29
CA ALA A 117 -24.81 16.22 -26.53
C ALA A 117 -23.81 16.52 -25.38
N HIS A 118 -22.99 15.54 -24.97
CA HIS A 118 -22.05 15.71 -23.88
C HIS A 118 -20.61 15.92 -24.37
N MET A 119 -20.34 15.75 -25.66
CA MET A 119 -19.00 15.94 -26.22
C MET A 119 -18.54 17.39 -26.09
N LEU A 120 -17.34 17.58 -25.56
CA LEU A 120 -16.67 18.87 -25.45
C LEU A 120 -15.56 19.05 -26.48
N ALA A 121 -14.84 17.97 -26.79
CA ALA A 121 -13.79 17.96 -27.80
C ALA A 121 -13.55 16.53 -28.31
N ALA A 122 -13.17 16.41 -29.57
CA ALA A 122 -12.60 15.20 -30.15
C ALA A 122 -11.45 15.62 -31.07
N GLU A 123 -10.29 15.01 -30.94
CA GLU A 123 -9.09 15.30 -31.74
C GLU A 123 -8.49 13.97 -32.22
N ASP A 124 -8.15 13.85 -33.50
CA ASP A 124 -7.37 12.72 -34.01
C ASP A 124 -5.90 12.89 -33.59
N ALA A 125 -5.38 11.94 -32.82
CA ALA A 125 -3.99 11.93 -32.37
C ALA A 125 -3.07 11.14 -33.31
N GLY A 126 -3.63 10.40 -34.27
CA GLY A 126 -2.89 9.68 -35.30
C GLY A 126 -3.36 8.24 -35.49
N HIS A 127 -2.88 7.64 -36.57
CA HIS A 127 -3.25 6.28 -36.96
C HIS A 127 -2.09 5.31 -36.74
N ILE A 128 -2.38 4.15 -36.15
CA ILE A 128 -1.42 3.05 -35.98
C ILE A 128 -1.40 2.20 -37.25
N ASN A 129 -2.57 1.88 -37.80
CA ASN A 129 -2.74 1.21 -39.08
C ASN A 129 -4.17 1.47 -39.62
N VAL A 130 -4.53 0.81 -40.73
CA VAL A 130 -5.83 0.95 -41.41
C VAL A 130 -7.06 0.62 -40.54
N ASN A 131 -6.88 -0.12 -39.45
CA ASN A 131 -7.94 -0.56 -38.54
C ASN A 131 -7.72 -0.09 -37.09
N ASN A 132 -6.75 0.80 -36.85
CA ASN A 132 -6.38 1.23 -35.51
C ASN A 132 -5.97 2.70 -35.51
N ASP A 133 -6.64 3.50 -34.68
CA ASP A 133 -6.31 4.90 -34.44
C ASP A 133 -6.07 5.18 -32.95
N VAL A 134 -5.54 6.37 -32.67
CA VAL A 134 -5.50 6.98 -31.35
C VAL A 134 -6.20 8.32 -31.44
N GLY A 135 -7.17 8.54 -30.55
CA GLY A 135 -7.93 9.78 -30.48
C GLY A 135 -8.01 10.34 -29.06
N TYR A 136 -8.12 11.67 -28.97
CA TYR A 136 -8.50 12.36 -27.75
C TYR A 136 -10.00 12.64 -27.75
N TYR A 137 -10.66 12.40 -26.63
CA TYR A 137 -12.08 12.71 -26.45
C TYR A 137 -12.33 13.32 -25.07
N ALA A 138 -13.09 14.40 -25.02
CA ALA A 138 -13.50 15.07 -23.79
C ALA A 138 -15.02 15.17 -23.71
N MET A 139 -15.56 14.95 -22.51
CA MET A 139 -17.00 15.02 -22.26
C MET A 139 -17.34 15.83 -21.02
N SER A 140 -18.50 16.45 -21.06
CA SER A 140 -19.11 17.13 -19.93
C SER A 140 -19.70 16.10 -18.96
N CYS A 141 -19.59 16.40 -17.67
CA CYS A 141 -20.24 15.60 -16.63
C CYS A 141 -21.23 16.47 -15.86
N PRO A 142 -22.38 15.90 -15.42
CA PRO A 142 -23.32 16.64 -14.61
C PRO A 142 -22.70 17.02 -13.26
N ALA A 143 -22.99 18.24 -12.79
CA ALA A 143 -22.53 18.71 -11.48
C ALA A 143 -23.00 17.76 -10.36
N PRO A 144 -22.19 17.51 -9.32
CA PRO A 144 -20.92 18.18 -8.98
C PRO A 144 -19.67 17.53 -9.58
N LEU A 145 -19.81 16.58 -10.52
CA LEU A 145 -18.66 15.90 -11.10
C LEU A 145 -17.87 16.84 -12.02
N LYS A 146 -16.54 16.75 -11.97
CA LYS A 146 -15.69 17.42 -12.95
C LYS A 146 -15.82 16.71 -14.30
N ASN A 147 -15.67 17.47 -15.37
CA ASN A 147 -15.60 16.94 -16.74
C ASN A 147 -14.48 15.90 -16.87
N ARG A 148 -14.61 15.00 -17.83
CA ARG A 148 -13.65 13.92 -18.07
C ARG A 148 -13.06 14.03 -19.46
N ASP A 149 -11.82 13.57 -19.59
CA ASP A 149 -11.19 13.39 -20.88
C ASP A 149 -10.46 12.06 -20.95
N PHE A 150 -10.21 11.60 -22.18
CA PHE A 150 -9.67 10.29 -22.47
C PHE A 150 -8.72 10.39 -23.65
N VAL A 151 -7.70 9.55 -23.64
CA VAL A 151 -6.89 9.24 -24.83
C VAL A 151 -7.13 7.76 -25.09
N LEU A 152 -7.75 7.47 -26.22
CA LEU A 152 -8.28 6.16 -26.55
C LEU A 152 -7.54 5.63 -27.78
N GLN A 153 -7.05 4.40 -27.70
CA GLN A 153 -6.77 3.63 -28.91
C GLN A 153 -8.07 2.91 -29.30
N ARG A 154 -8.53 3.17 -30.53
CA ARG A 154 -9.71 2.52 -31.11
C ARG A 154 -9.26 1.50 -32.14
N SER A 155 -9.88 0.33 -32.10
CA SER A 155 -9.66 -0.76 -33.05
C SER A 155 -11.00 -1.21 -33.59
N TRP A 156 -11.08 -1.49 -34.89
CA TRP A 156 -12.33 -1.92 -35.52
C TRP A 156 -12.14 -3.10 -36.47
N LEU A 157 -13.17 -3.93 -36.55
CA LEU A 157 -13.21 -5.12 -37.39
C LEU A 157 -14.61 -5.29 -37.98
N ASP A 158 -14.63 -5.55 -39.29
CA ASP A 158 -15.81 -5.93 -40.04
C ASP A 158 -15.62 -7.36 -40.55
N THR A 159 -16.50 -8.28 -40.14
CA THR A 159 -16.47 -9.69 -40.55
C THR A 159 -17.48 -10.01 -41.67
N GLY A 160 -18.23 -9.02 -42.14
CA GLY A 160 -19.41 -9.20 -42.97
C GLY A 160 -20.68 -9.31 -42.13
N ASP A 161 -20.75 -10.35 -41.29
CA ASP A 161 -21.91 -10.64 -40.44
C ASP A 161 -21.96 -9.76 -39.17
N GLU A 162 -20.79 -9.37 -38.66
CA GLU A 162 -20.66 -8.59 -37.43
C GLU A 162 -19.73 -7.39 -37.63
N LYS A 163 -20.04 -6.33 -36.89
CA LYS A 163 -19.28 -5.08 -36.87
C LYS A 163 -18.82 -4.81 -35.44
N MET A 164 -17.52 -4.67 -35.23
CA MET A 164 -16.92 -4.52 -33.90
C MET A 164 -16.08 -3.25 -33.82
N ILE A 165 -16.24 -2.50 -32.73
CA ILE A 165 -15.39 -1.36 -32.38
C ILE A 165 -15.01 -1.50 -30.91
N LEU A 166 -13.70 -1.52 -30.64
CA LEU A 166 -13.14 -1.64 -29.30
C LEU A 166 -12.33 -0.40 -28.99
N ASN A 167 -12.47 0.12 -27.77
CA ASN A 167 -11.72 1.25 -27.28
C ASN A 167 -11.05 0.88 -25.96
N HIS A 168 -9.80 1.31 -25.77
CA HIS A 168 -9.17 1.28 -24.46
C HIS A 168 -8.27 2.49 -24.26
N SER A 169 -8.11 2.90 -23.00
CA SER A 169 -7.29 4.05 -22.65
C SER A 169 -5.80 3.76 -22.87
N VAL A 170 -5.10 4.70 -23.50
CA VAL A 170 -3.66 4.65 -23.71
C VAL A 170 -2.98 5.94 -23.27
N PHE A 171 -1.66 5.89 -23.06
CA PHE A 171 -0.86 7.08 -22.85
C PHE A 171 -0.34 7.62 -24.18
N HIS A 172 -0.50 8.91 -24.42
CA HIS A 172 0.12 9.60 -25.55
C HIS A 172 0.86 10.84 -25.06
N LYS A 173 2.14 10.97 -25.42
CA LYS A 173 3.04 12.03 -24.92
C LYS A 173 2.52 13.44 -25.19
N ASP A 174 1.87 13.63 -26.34
CA ASP A 174 1.37 14.94 -26.78
C ASP A 174 -0.02 15.28 -26.19
N TYR A 175 -0.65 14.32 -25.49
CA TYR A 175 -1.94 14.47 -24.82
C TYR A 175 -1.86 14.18 -23.31
N PRO A 176 -1.03 14.94 -22.55
CA PRO A 176 -0.95 14.81 -21.10
C PRO A 176 -2.29 15.18 -20.44
N PRO A 177 -2.52 14.81 -19.17
CA PRO A 177 -3.73 15.21 -18.43
C PRO A 177 -3.95 16.73 -18.46
N ARG A 178 -5.13 17.16 -18.89
CA ARG A 178 -5.46 18.60 -19.06
C ARG A 178 -6.13 19.15 -17.79
N LYS A 179 -5.78 20.39 -17.43
CA LYS A 179 -6.39 21.08 -16.28
C LYS A 179 -7.89 21.25 -16.51
N GLY A 180 -8.69 20.95 -15.49
CA GLY A 180 -10.17 21.05 -15.56
C GLY A 180 -10.86 19.73 -15.89
N PHE A 181 -10.11 18.73 -16.33
CA PHE A 181 -10.60 17.38 -16.57
C PHE A 181 -10.06 16.38 -15.55
N VAL A 182 -10.81 15.30 -15.35
CA VAL A 182 -10.36 14.09 -14.66
C VAL A 182 -10.08 13.03 -15.73
N ARG A 183 -8.84 12.54 -15.79
CA ARG A 183 -8.36 11.46 -16.67
C ARG A 183 -8.39 10.14 -15.91
#